data_AF-A0A946B018-F1
#
_entry.id   AF-A0A946B018-F1
#
_cell.length_a   1.000
_cell.length_b   1.000
_cell.length_c   1.000
_cell.angle_alpha   90.00
_cell.angle_beta   90.00
_cell.angle_gamma   90.00
#
_symmetry.space_group_name_H-M   'P 1'
#
loop_
_entity.id
_entity.type
_entity.pdbx_description
1 polymer ?
#
loop_
_entity_poly.entity_id
_entity_poly.type
_entity_poly.pdbx_seq_one_letter_code
_entity_poly.pdbx_strand_id
1 'polypeptide(L)'
;MDGTVTDFKWIGTNTVRPDGVEKVTGMARYGADGDMPGMVWGKVLRSPHAHAKIKSINTAKAEALNGVLAVMTADDLPLLPLDIPRPMGPQDLRWICRNTMAHGKALYVGHPVAAIAATTQSIAAEALALIEVDYEVLPHVVEIEDAIKEDAPVLHDWIQTK
;
A
#
# COMPACT_ATOMS: atom_id res chain seq x y z
N MET A 1 23.94 20.26 47.94
CA MET A 1 23.11 20.42 46.71
C MET A 1 21.73 19.95 47.09
N ASP A 2 20.94 20.92 47.52
CA ASP A 2 19.56 20.84 48.00
C ASP A 2 18.63 20.54 46.83
N GLY A 3 18.33 19.26 46.63
CA GLY A 3 17.36 18.80 45.64
C GLY A 3 15.96 19.32 45.99
N THR A 4 15.59 20.44 45.41
CA THR A 4 14.23 20.99 45.45
C THR A 4 13.29 20.00 44.76
N VAL A 5 12.62 19.15 45.55
CA VAL A 5 11.50 18.34 45.07
C VAL A 5 10.40 19.33 44.68
N THR A 6 10.32 19.63 43.39
CA THR A 6 9.30 20.51 42.86
C THR A 6 8.02 19.69 42.74
N ASP A 7 6.96 20.06 43.46
CA ASP A 7 5.67 19.37 43.39
C ASP A 7 4.97 19.76 42.07
N PHE A 8 5.23 18.97 41.04
CA PHE A 8 4.69 19.22 39.71
C PHE A 8 3.25 18.71 39.64
N LYS A 9 2.32 19.57 39.18
CA LYS A 9 0.90 19.24 39.00
C LYS A 9 0.65 17.96 38.20
N TRP A 10 1.54 17.59 37.28
CA TRP A 10 1.35 16.48 36.35
C TRP A 10 2.51 15.47 36.30
N ILE A 11 3.75 15.93 36.48
CA ILE A 11 4.95 15.09 36.37
C ILE A 11 5.03 14.19 37.62
N GLY A 12 5.06 12.87 37.42
CA GLY A 12 5.10 11.89 38.50
C GLY A 12 3.73 11.58 39.14
N THR A 13 2.64 12.10 38.58
CA THR A 13 1.27 11.87 39.10
C THR A 13 0.50 10.84 38.25
N ASN A 14 -0.41 10.09 38.87
CA ASN A 14 -1.29 9.16 38.17
C ASN A 14 -2.52 9.91 37.63
N THR A 15 -2.44 10.38 36.39
CA THR A 15 -3.49 11.18 35.75
C THR A 15 -4.51 10.30 35.03
N VAL A 16 -5.76 10.77 34.96
CA VAL A 16 -6.78 10.14 34.11
C VAL A 16 -6.39 10.33 32.65
N ARG A 17 -6.37 9.24 31.90
CA ARG A 17 -6.10 9.24 30.46
C ARG A 17 -7.21 10.00 29.72
N PRO A 18 -6.93 11.12 29.02
CA PRO A 18 -7.96 11.96 28.42
C PRO A 18 -8.85 11.26 27.39
N ASP A 19 -8.27 10.37 26.57
CA ASP A 19 -8.97 9.59 25.54
C ASP A 19 -9.55 8.26 26.07
N GLY A 20 -9.43 8.00 27.38
CA GLY A 20 -9.75 6.69 27.97
C GLY A 20 -11.24 6.36 27.91
N VAL A 21 -12.10 7.28 28.36
CA VAL A 21 -13.56 7.07 28.43
C VAL A 21 -14.14 6.81 27.05
N GLU A 22 -13.81 7.64 26.06
CA GLU A 22 -14.34 7.51 24.70
C GLU A 22 -13.96 6.16 24.05
N LYS A 23 -12.73 5.68 24.30
CA LYS A 23 -12.26 4.40 23.76
C LYS A 23 -12.95 3.19 24.38
N VAL A 24 -13.19 3.20 25.70
CA VAL A 24 -13.83 2.06 26.39
C VAL A 24 -15.34 2.04 26.25
N THR A 25 -15.95 3.17 25.89
CA THR A 25 -17.41 3.31 25.66
C THR A 25 -17.81 3.15 24.20
N GLY A 26 -16.85 3.09 23.27
CA GLY A 26 -17.11 3.07 21.83
C GLY A 26 -17.54 4.42 21.25
N MET A 27 -17.38 5.52 22.00
CA MET A 27 -17.65 6.88 21.51
C MET A 27 -16.49 7.45 20.68
N ALA A 28 -15.29 6.92 20.84
CA ALA A 28 -14.14 7.33 20.06
C ALA A 28 -14.38 7.06 18.57
N ARG A 29 -14.23 8.09 17.73
CA ARG A 29 -14.34 7.97 16.28
C ARG A 29 -13.00 7.64 15.66
N TYR A 30 -12.97 6.60 14.83
CA TYR A 30 -11.84 6.18 14.03
C TYR A 30 -12.09 6.48 12.56
N GLY A 31 -11.04 6.41 11.74
CA GLY A 31 -11.15 6.69 10.30
C GLY A 31 -12.16 5.80 9.56
N ALA A 32 -12.43 4.60 10.07
CA ALA A 32 -13.42 3.68 9.52
C ALA A 32 -14.87 4.00 9.93
N ASP A 33 -15.08 4.87 10.91
CA ASP A 33 -16.42 5.28 11.41
C ASP A 33 -16.93 6.55 10.72
N GLY A 34 -16.21 7.01 9.69
CA GLY A 34 -16.62 8.14 8.87
C GLY A 34 -17.54 7.68 7.74
N ASP A 35 -18.64 8.40 7.56
CA ASP A 35 -19.49 8.32 6.38
C ASP A 35 -19.74 9.72 5.82
N MET A 36 -19.88 9.82 4.51
CA MET A 36 -20.17 11.07 3.81
C MET A 36 -21.14 10.80 2.65
N PRO A 37 -22.02 11.76 2.30
CA PRO A 37 -22.85 11.64 1.11
C PRO A 37 -21.99 11.38 -0.14
N GLY A 38 -22.31 10.31 -0.87
CA GLY A 38 -21.56 9.91 -2.06
C GLY A 38 -20.22 9.21 -1.78
N MET A 39 -19.94 8.80 -0.53
CA MET A 39 -18.74 8.02 -0.20
C MET A 39 -18.68 6.72 -1.00
N VAL A 40 -17.50 6.44 -1.56
CA VAL A 40 -17.19 5.23 -2.31
C VAL A 40 -16.23 4.35 -1.52
N TRP A 41 -16.24 3.05 -1.83
CA TRP A 41 -15.42 2.05 -1.17
C TRP A 41 -14.28 1.62 -2.08
N GLY A 42 -13.06 1.85 -1.61
CA GLY A 42 -11.83 1.42 -2.25
C GLY A 42 -11.42 0.01 -1.81
N LYS A 43 -10.97 -0.84 -2.73
CA LYS A 43 -10.30 -2.10 -2.39
C LYS A 43 -9.14 -2.39 -3.33
N VAL A 44 -8.04 -2.92 -2.80
CA VAL A 44 -6.78 -3.12 -3.54
C VAL A 44 -6.51 -4.60 -3.70
N LEU A 45 -6.31 -5.02 -4.95
CA LEU A 45 -5.84 -6.35 -5.30
C LEU A 45 -4.33 -6.36 -5.11
N ARG A 46 -3.83 -7.37 -4.41
CA ARG A 46 -2.42 -7.47 -4.03
C ARG A 46 -1.83 -8.76 -4.57
N SER A 47 -0.56 -8.68 -4.97
CA SER A 47 0.20 -9.84 -5.45
C SER A 47 0.29 -10.92 -4.35
N PRO A 48 -0.01 -12.19 -4.65
CA PRO A 48 0.27 -13.30 -3.76
C PRO A 48 1.74 -13.77 -3.86
N HIS A 49 2.52 -13.24 -4.81
CA HIS A 49 3.87 -13.70 -5.11
C HIS A 49 4.94 -12.72 -4.60
N ALA A 50 6.04 -13.28 -4.08
CA ALA A 50 7.22 -12.53 -3.63
C ALA A 50 8.00 -11.92 -4.80
N HIS A 51 8.10 -12.62 -5.93
CA HIS A 51 8.67 -12.08 -7.15
C HIS A 51 7.96 -12.72 -8.35
N ALA A 52 7.34 -11.89 -9.20
CA ALA A 52 6.69 -12.38 -10.41
C ALA A 52 6.62 -11.28 -11.47
N LYS A 53 6.75 -11.63 -12.75
CA LYS A 53 6.34 -10.73 -13.84
C LYS A 53 4.84 -10.78 -13.98
N ILE A 54 4.23 -9.61 -14.15
CA ILE A 54 2.81 -9.47 -14.46
C ILE A 54 2.71 -9.51 -15.99
N LYS A 55 2.16 -10.58 -16.53
CA LYS A 55 2.01 -10.77 -17.99
C LYS A 55 0.84 -9.98 -18.53
N SER A 56 -0.28 -10.01 -17.82
CA SER A 56 -1.48 -9.26 -18.15
C SER A 56 -2.38 -9.12 -16.93
N ILE A 57 -3.17 -8.05 -16.90
CA ILE A 57 -4.25 -7.81 -15.95
C ILE A 57 -5.53 -7.65 -16.76
N ASN A 58 -6.53 -8.48 -16.51
CA ASN A 58 -7.85 -8.37 -17.14
C ASN A 58 -8.86 -7.85 -16.12
N THR A 59 -9.32 -6.61 -16.35
CA THR A 59 -10.28 -5.90 -15.49
C THR A 59 -11.71 -5.91 -16.04
N ALA A 60 -11.94 -6.45 -17.24
CA ALA A 60 -13.19 -6.26 -17.98
C ALA A 60 -14.44 -6.74 -17.20
N LYS A 61 -14.33 -7.88 -16.49
CA LYS A 61 -15.44 -8.41 -15.67
C LYS A 61 -15.71 -7.53 -14.45
N ALA A 62 -14.66 -6.99 -13.83
CA ALA A 62 -14.77 -6.10 -12.69
C ALA A 62 -15.40 -4.75 -13.09
N GLU A 63 -14.96 -4.17 -14.21
CA GLU A 63 -15.51 -2.92 -14.76
C GLU A 63 -16.98 -3.05 -15.17
N ALA A 64 -17.39 -4.22 -15.66
CA ALA A 64 -18.77 -4.48 -16.05
C ALA A 64 -19.73 -4.71 -14.87
N LEU A 65 -19.21 -4.89 -13.65
CA LEU A 65 -20.06 -5.16 -12.48
C LEU A 65 -20.80 -3.88 -12.05
N ASN A 66 -22.12 -3.99 -11.92
CA ASN A 66 -22.96 -2.86 -11.52
C ASN A 66 -22.55 -2.33 -10.13
N GLY A 67 -22.33 -1.01 -10.03
CA GLY A 67 -21.88 -0.34 -8.81
C GLY A 67 -20.36 -0.20 -8.71
N VAL A 68 -19.58 -0.75 -9.64
CA VAL A 68 -18.17 -0.37 -9.83
C VAL A 68 -18.13 0.97 -10.56
N LEU A 69 -17.31 1.88 -10.05
CA LEU A 69 -17.17 3.25 -10.56
C LEU A 69 -15.85 3.46 -11.29
N ALA A 70 -14.80 2.77 -10.85
CA ALA A 70 -13.49 2.79 -11.49
C ALA A 70 -12.69 1.54 -11.13
N VAL A 71 -11.85 1.12 -12.07
CA VAL A 71 -10.75 0.18 -11.84
C VAL A 71 -9.46 0.89 -12.24
N MET A 72 -8.44 0.81 -11.38
CA MET A 72 -7.14 1.43 -11.57
C MET A 72 -6.06 0.36 -11.59
N THR A 73 -5.09 0.50 -12.48
CA THR A 73 -3.89 -0.34 -12.58
C THR A 73 -2.63 0.55 -12.64
N ALA A 74 -1.48 -0.05 -12.92
CA ALA A 74 -0.24 0.71 -13.06
C ALA A 74 -0.24 1.62 -14.30
N ASP A 75 -1.06 1.31 -15.30
CA ASP A 75 -1.17 2.09 -16.55
C ASP A 75 -1.81 3.47 -16.33
N ASP A 76 -2.58 3.63 -15.25
CA ASP A 76 -3.20 4.90 -14.85
C ASP A 76 -2.23 5.81 -14.07
N LEU A 77 -1.04 5.32 -13.71
CA LEU A 77 -0.05 6.05 -12.94
C LEU A 77 1.12 6.51 -13.82
N PRO A 78 1.63 7.74 -13.61
CA PRO A 78 2.75 8.24 -14.39
C PRO A 78 4.05 7.50 -14.04
N LEU A 79 4.72 6.96 -15.06
CA LEU A 79 6.11 6.52 -14.94
C LEU A 79 7.06 7.69 -15.12
N LEU A 80 7.55 8.22 -14.00
CA LEU A 80 8.51 9.32 -14.03
C LEU A 80 9.91 8.84 -14.49
N PRO A 81 10.58 9.55 -15.41
CA PRO A 81 11.96 9.28 -15.80
C PRO A 81 12.93 9.30 -14.60
N LEU A 82 14.00 8.49 -14.66
CA LEU A 82 14.99 8.33 -13.57
C LEU A 82 16.26 9.17 -13.75
N ASP A 83 16.27 10.04 -14.74
CA ASP A 83 17.37 10.95 -15.07
C ASP A 83 17.61 12.00 -13.97
N ILE A 84 16.54 12.61 -13.44
CA ILE A 84 16.63 13.70 -12.47
C ILE A 84 15.91 13.31 -11.16
N PRO A 85 16.61 13.31 -10.00
CA PRO A 85 16.00 13.12 -8.69
C PRO A 85 14.82 14.04 -8.40
N ARG A 86 13.74 13.48 -7.84
CA ARG A 86 12.55 14.24 -7.43
C ARG A 86 12.22 13.96 -5.96
N PRO A 87 12.95 14.57 -5.03
CA PRO A 87 12.76 14.30 -3.60
C PRO A 87 11.38 14.79 -3.12
N MET A 88 10.75 13.98 -2.30
CA MET A 88 9.49 14.21 -1.59
C MET A 88 9.73 13.79 -0.13
N GLY A 89 10.33 14.69 0.67
CA GLY A 89 10.83 14.36 2.00
C GLY A 89 12.02 13.38 1.93
N PRO A 90 12.08 12.33 2.77
CA PRO A 90 13.18 11.36 2.73
C PRO A 90 13.13 10.40 1.54
N GLN A 91 12.04 10.41 0.76
CA GLN A 91 11.80 9.50 -0.36
C GLN A 91 11.88 10.22 -1.71
N ASP A 92 12.08 9.48 -2.80
CA ASP A 92 12.01 10.01 -4.16
C ASP A 92 10.68 9.65 -4.82
N LEU A 93 9.98 10.64 -5.37
CA LEU A 93 8.68 10.45 -6.01
C LEU A 93 8.71 9.42 -7.13
N ARG A 94 9.83 9.29 -7.85
CA ARG A 94 9.98 8.34 -8.97
C ARG A 94 9.94 6.89 -8.50
N TRP A 95 10.48 6.62 -7.30
CA TRP A 95 10.43 5.31 -6.65
C TRP A 95 9.06 5.05 -6.03
N ILE A 96 8.46 6.08 -5.41
CA ILE A 96 7.09 5.99 -4.89
C ILE A 96 6.12 5.59 -5.99
N CYS A 97 6.13 6.27 -7.15
CA CYS A 97 5.23 5.97 -8.26
C CYS A 97 5.33 4.50 -8.72
N ARG A 98 6.55 3.96 -8.84
CA ARG A 98 6.82 2.57 -9.25
C ARG A 98 6.38 1.51 -8.24
N ASN A 99 6.35 1.88 -6.95
CA ASN A 99 5.93 0.98 -5.87
C ASN A 99 4.46 1.18 -5.45
N THR A 100 3.80 2.24 -5.93
CA THR A 100 2.39 2.53 -5.61
C THR A 100 1.48 1.48 -6.21
N MET A 101 1.75 1.09 -7.45
CA MET A 101 1.14 -0.04 -8.14
C MET A 101 2.21 -0.79 -8.92
N ALA A 102 2.19 -2.12 -8.84
CA ALA A 102 3.17 -3.00 -9.45
C ALA A 102 3.19 -2.82 -10.96
N HIS A 103 4.30 -2.28 -11.47
CA HIS A 103 4.47 -2.02 -12.89
C HIS A 103 5.39 -3.10 -13.50
N GLY A 104 4.81 -4.01 -14.29
CA GLY A 104 5.51 -5.10 -14.97
C GLY A 104 6.00 -6.24 -14.07
N LYS A 105 6.40 -5.96 -12.83
CA LYS A 105 6.80 -6.96 -11.83
C LYS A 105 6.18 -6.70 -10.45
N ALA A 106 5.72 -7.77 -9.81
CA ALA A 106 5.50 -7.81 -8.38
C ALA A 106 6.81 -8.16 -7.66
N LEU A 107 7.17 -7.39 -6.62
CA LEU A 107 8.49 -7.49 -5.93
C LEU A 107 8.39 -7.94 -4.47
N TYR A 108 7.17 -8.15 -3.97
CA TYR A 108 6.90 -8.71 -2.65
C TYR A 108 5.45 -9.17 -2.55
N VAL A 109 5.19 -10.09 -1.62
CA VAL A 109 3.82 -10.49 -1.27
C VAL A 109 3.10 -9.27 -0.71
N GLY A 110 1.93 -8.96 -1.25
CA GLY A 110 1.17 -7.78 -0.87
C GLY A 110 1.40 -6.55 -1.76
N HIS A 111 2.29 -6.60 -2.76
CA HIS A 111 2.50 -5.49 -3.70
C HIS A 111 1.17 -5.15 -4.41
N PRO A 112 0.66 -3.91 -4.35
CA PRO A 112 -0.60 -3.55 -5.01
C PRO A 112 -0.53 -3.77 -6.53
N VAL A 113 -1.57 -4.34 -7.13
CA VAL A 113 -1.61 -4.66 -8.58
C VAL A 113 -2.76 -3.94 -9.29
N ALA A 114 -3.91 -3.86 -8.64
CA ALA A 114 -5.07 -3.11 -9.14
C ALA A 114 -5.86 -2.56 -7.95
N ALA A 115 -6.69 -1.55 -8.19
CA ALA A 115 -7.60 -0.99 -7.20
C ALA A 115 -9.01 -0.81 -7.79
N ILE A 116 -10.02 -1.08 -6.98
CA ILE A 116 -11.44 -0.89 -7.28
C ILE A 116 -11.96 0.30 -6.48
N ALA A 117 -12.79 1.14 -7.10
CA ALA A 117 -13.72 2.03 -6.41
C ALA A 117 -15.16 1.59 -6.73
N ALA A 118 -15.98 1.37 -5.70
CA ALA A 118 -17.37 0.94 -5.86
C ALA A 118 -18.32 1.64 -4.87
N THR A 119 -19.62 1.54 -5.12
CA THR A 119 -20.67 2.16 -4.28
C THR A 119 -20.83 1.51 -2.91
N THR A 120 -20.40 0.26 -2.73
CA THR A 120 -20.44 -0.45 -1.45
C THR A 120 -19.19 -1.31 -1.24
N GLN A 121 -18.88 -1.60 0.02
CA GLN A 121 -17.77 -2.49 0.38
C GLN A 121 -17.92 -3.90 -0.20
N SER A 122 -19.16 -4.41 -0.27
CA SER A 122 -19.45 -5.74 -0.82
C SER A 122 -19.18 -5.80 -2.33
N ILE A 123 -19.64 -4.80 -3.08
CA ILE A 123 -19.41 -4.72 -4.53
C ILE A 123 -17.90 -4.56 -4.80
N ALA A 124 -17.19 -3.75 -4.01
CA ALA A 124 -15.74 -3.64 -4.14
C ALA A 124 -15.03 -4.98 -3.92
N ALA A 125 -15.52 -5.82 -3.00
CA ALA A 125 -14.98 -7.16 -2.75
C ALA A 125 -15.27 -8.15 -3.88
N GLU A 126 -16.49 -8.13 -4.42
CA GLU A 126 -16.90 -8.96 -5.55
C GLU A 126 -16.13 -8.60 -6.82
N ALA A 127 -16.07 -7.31 -7.16
CA ALA A 127 -15.30 -6.79 -8.29
C ALA A 127 -13.82 -7.19 -8.23
N LEU A 128 -13.22 -7.13 -7.03
CA LEU A 128 -11.82 -7.53 -6.84
C LEU A 128 -11.56 -8.99 -7.23
N ALA A 129 -12.52 -9.87 -6.94
CA ALA A 129 -12.42 -11.30 -7.24
C ALA A 129 -12.60 -11.62 -8.73
N LEU A 130 -13.13 -10.67 -9.51
CA LEU A 130 -13.32 -10.80 -10.95
C LEU A 130 -12.08 -10.36 -11.76
N ILE A 131 -11.10 -9.70 -11.12
CA ILE A 131 -9.84 -9.34 -11.78
C ILE A 131 -8.99 -10.58 -11.94
N GLU A 132 -8.61 -10.88 -13.18
CA GLU A 132 -7.72 -11.99 -13.51
C GLU A 132 -6.32 -11.44 -13.79
N VAL A 133 -5.30 -11.95 -13.10
CA VAL A 133 -3.91 -11.54 -13.30
C VAL A 133 -3.08 -12.76 -13.65
N ASP A 134 -2.37 -12.68 -14.78
CA ASP A 134 -1.43 -13.71 -15.21
C ASP A 134 -0.02 -13.37 -14.71
N TYR A 135 0.59 -14.31 -14.01
CA TYR A 135 1.90 -14.16 -13.39
C TYR A 135 2.88 -15.22 -13.91
N GLU A 136 4.07 -14.77 -14.31
CA GLU A 136 5.25 -15.64 -14.40
C GLU A 136 6.03 -15.50 -13.09
N VAL A 137 5.93 -16.50 -12.22
CA VAL A 137 6.64 -16.52 -10.93
C VAL A 137 8.15 -16.61 -11.17
N LEU A 138 8.90 -15.74 -10.51
CA LEU A 138 10.35 -15.66 -10.62
C LEU A 138 11.03 -16.11 -9.31
N PRO A 139 12.31 -16.55 -9.37
CA PRO A 139 13.10 -16.75 -8.17
C PRO A 139 13.15 -15.47 -7.32
N HIS A 140 12.98 -15.60 -6.01
CA HIS A 140 13.04 -14.50 -5.07
C HIS A 140 14.09 -14.79 -4.01
N VAL A 141 14.53 -13.73 -3.33
CA VAL A 141 15.47 -13.79 -2.22
C VAL A 141 14.87 -13.06 -1.03
N VAL A 142 15.08 -13.61 0.16
CA VAL A 142 14.63 -13.04 1.43
C VAL A 142 15.82 -12.69 2.33
N GLU A 143 16.90 -13.48 2.26
CA GLU A 143 18.11 -13.28 3.06
C GLU A 143 19.15 -12.40 2.35
N ILE A 144 19.88 -11.61 3.13
CA ILE A 144 20.89 -10.67 2.60
C ILE A 144 22.04 -11.44 1.95
N GLU A 145 22.47 -12.54 2.56
CA GLU A 145 23.56 -13.39 2.12
C GLU A 145 23.29 -14.00 0.74
N ASP A 146 22.02 -14.27 0.42
CA ASP A 146 21.61 -14.76 -0.89
C ASP A 146 21.52 -13.61 -1.92
N ALA A 147 21.22 -12.38 -1.49
CA ALA A 147 21.03 -11.24 -2.38
C ALA A 147 22.35 -10.68 -2.93
N ILE A 148 23.47 -10.92 -2.23
CA ILE A 148 24.80 -10.48 -2.64
C ILE A 148 25.55 -11.50 -3.50
N LYS A 149 24.99 -12.70 -3.73
CA LYS A 149 25.61 -13.73 -4.57
C LYS A 149 25.58 -13.30 -6.04
N GLU A 150 26.56 -13.77 -6.81
CA GLU A 150 26.68 -13.44 -8.23
C GLU A 150 25.49 -13.95 -9.07
N ASP A 151 24.82 -15.01 -8.63
CA ASP A 151 23.65 -15.61 -9.27
C ASP A 151 22.31 -15.14 -8.69
N ALA A 152 22.32 -14.12 -7.82
CA ALA A 152 21.11 -13.58 -7.22
C ALA A 152 20.12 -13.05 -8.30
N PRO A 153 18.80 -13.23 -8.11
CA PRO A 153 17.81 -12.77 -9.06
C PRO A 153 17.80 -11.24 -9.16
N VAL A 154 17.91 -10.73 -10.39
CA VAL A 154 17.86 -9.30 -10.66
C VAL A 154 16.43 -8.77 -10.52
N LEU A 155 16.21 -7.89 -9.53
CA LEU A 155 14.90 -7.25 -9.31
C LEU A 155 14.59 -6.15 -10.33
N HIS A 156 15.59 -5.33 -10.65
CA HIS A 156 15.46 -4.17 -11.54
C HIS A 156 16.48 -4.23 -12.69
N ASP A 157 16.16 -5.02 -13.70
CA ASP A 157 16.94 -5.25 -14.93
C ASP A 157 17.12 -4.00 -15.81
N TRP A 158 16.35 -2.96 -15.54
CA TRP A 158 16.43 -1.65 -16.20
C TRP A 158 17.31 -0.64 -15.45
N ILE A 159 17.79 -0.96 -14.24
CA ILE A 159 18.79 -0.15 -13.53
C ILE A 159 20.17 -0.67 -13.93
N GLN A 160 21.02 0.22 -14.42
CA GLN A 160 22.43 -0.08 -14.65
C GLN A 160 23.27 0.76 -13.70
N THR A 161 24.06 0.10 -12.86
CA THR A 161 25.18 0.75 -12.16
C THR A 161 26.32 0.92 -13.17
N LYS A 162 26.78 2.16 -13.36
CA LYS A 162 28.03 2.43 -14.09
C LYS A 162 29.24 2.07 -13.23
#